data_AF-A0A1M4V8U0-F1
#
_entry.id   AF-A0A1M4V8U0-F1
#
_cell.length_a   1.000
_cell.length_b   1.000
_cell.length_c   1.000
_cell.angle_alpha   90.00
_cell.angle_beta   90.00
_cell.angle_gamma   90.00
#
_symmetry.space_group_name_H-M   'P 1'
#
loop_
_entity.id
_entity.type
_entity.pdbx_description
1 polymer ?
#
loop_
_entity_poly.entity_id
_entity_poly.type
_entity_poly.pdbx_seq_one_letter_code
_entity_poly.pdbx_strand_id
1 'polypeptide(L)'
;MITRNFENWTIELEAVWNLKTGEDCEKFADLMYSLDGNEGPSYLNKLIESVKLKEDFGVYESLYNAIWAFPPTLVAQTLAKRLPEFQKRMGKYDQVFRFYIPVSNNDELLNAFLEEAKQWTAAERRTSISALKNWSIEDEEWEKVLEKLGKPAAKINEEPIPEHWDERWKIRLEEARKKEGEYSISSLFWKKGKKEWLEDLDFLLEVLALNQGKNWRQVDTMTNALWFFAHKIAYPTFVEKLRLLPNEKQVKILDNIKRVNKRKFKQLNEEINGG
;
A
#
# COMPACT_ATOMS: atom_id res chain seq x y z
N MET A 1 27.20 9.18 29.48
CA MET A 1 26.53 9.60 28.25
C MET A 1 27.57 10.14 27.31
N ILE A 2 27.81 9.47 26.17
CA ILE A 2 28.60 10.05 25.10
C ILE A 2 27.66 11.00 24.37
N THR A 3 27.70 12.30 24.69
CA THR A 3 27.04 13.31 23.86
C THR A 3 27.71 13.30 22.49
N ARG A 4 27.10 12.61 21.53
CA ARG A 4 27.55 12.64 20.14
C ARG A 4 27.34 14.05 19.60
N ASN A 5 28.33 14.55 18.85
CA ASN A 5 28.19 15.81 18.14
C ASN A 5 27.30 15.56 16.90
N PHE A 6 26.12 16.21 16.87
CA PHE A 6 25.16 16.10 15.77
C PHE A 6 25.72 16.54 14.43
N GLU A 7 26.55 17.58 14.40
CA GLU A 7 27.16 18.09 13.18
C GLU A 7 28.11 17.05 12.59
N ASN A 8 28.99 16.46 13.42
CA ASN A 8 29.91 15.43 12.98
C ASN A 8 29.18 14.17 12.48
N TRP A 9 28.18 13.70 13.23
CA TRP A 9 27.39 12.54 12.82
C TRP A 9 26.65 12.80 11.50
N THR A 10 26.13 14.01 11.31
CA THR A 10 25.45 14.42 10.07
C THR A 10 26.41 14.44 8.88
N ILE A 11 27.63 14.99 9.07
CA ILE A 11 28.67 15.02 8.03
C ILE A 11 29.06 13.59 7.63
N GLU A 12 29.30 12.71 8.61
CA GLU A 12 29.63 11.31 8.36
C GLU A 12 28.50 10.58 7.61
N LEU A 13 27.25 10.78 8.03
CA LEU A 13 26.09 10.22 7.35
C LEU A 13 26.01 10.69 5.91
N GLU A 14 26.14 11.99 5.66
CA GLU A 14 26.08 12.57 4.31
C GLU A 14 27.17 12.04 3.39
N ALA A 15 28.36 11.76 3.92
CA ALA A 15 29.45 11.16 3.15
C ALA A 15 29.09 9.78 2.61
N VAL A 16 28.39 8.96 3.39
CA VAL A 16 28.04 7.57 3.03
C VAL A 16 26.60 7.39 2.55
N TRP A 17 25.77 8.44 2.57
CA TRP A 17 24.32 8.38 2.29
C TRP A 17 23.96 7.88 0.88
N ASN A 18 24.90 7.90 -0.06
CA ASN A 18 24.64 7.37 -1.40
C ASN A 18 24.96 5.88 -1.55
N LEU A 19 25.57 5.25 -0.53
CA LEU A 19 25.89 3.82 -0.45
C LEU A 19 26.55 3.33 -1.75
N LYS A 20 27.68 3.94 -2.13
CA LYS A 20 28.36 3.65 -3.41
C LYS A 20 29.24 2.40 -3.32
N THR A 21 29.73 2.09 -2.13
CA THR A 21 30.66 0.97 -1.87
C THR A 21 30.13 0.07 -0.74
N GLY A 22 30.72 -1.12 -0.58
CA GLY A 22 30.43 -1.98 0.57
C GLY A 22 30.80 -1.32 1.90
N GLU A 23 31.93 -0.61 1.94
CA GLU A 23 32.37 0.17 3.11
C GLU A 23 31.36 1.28 3.45
N ASP A 24 30.76 1.93 2.45
CA ASP A 24 29.69 2.92 2.70
C ASP A 24 28.47 2.27 3.36
N CYS A 25 28.11 1.05 2.96
CA CYS A 25 27.00 0.31 3.56
C CYS A 25 27.28 -0.07 5.02
N GLU A 26 28.48 -0.57 5.32
CA GLU A 26 28.91 -0.90 6.67
C GLU A 26 28.94 0.34 7.56
N LYS A 27 29.58 1.41 7.09
CA LYS A 27 29.67 2.68 7.83
C LYS A 27 28.29 3.32 8.04
N PHE A 28 27.39 3.23 7.06
CA PHE A 28 26.01 3.69 7.21
C PHE A 28 25.29 2.91 8.32
N ALA A 29 25.39 1.57 8.31
CA ALA A 29 24.79 0.73 9.34
C ALA A 29 25.38 1.03 10.72
N ASP A 30 26.69 1.21 10.84
CA ASP A 30 27.35 1.60 12.09
C ASP A 30 26.83 2.93 12.63
N LEU A 31 26.62 3.92 11.75
CA LEU A 31 26.03 5.20 12.14
C LEU A 31 24.59 5.03 12.67
N MET A 32 23.80 4.14 12.07
CA MET A 32 22.45 3.81 12.53
C MET A 32 22.48 3.10 13.89
N TYR A 33 23.28 2.03 14.03
CA TYR A 33 23.42 1.25 15.27
C TYR A 33 24.09 2.04 16.39
N SER A 34 24.80 3.11 16.05
CA SER A 34 25.28 4.01 17.07
C SER A 34 24.10 4.58 17.87
N LEU A 35 23.00 4.96 17.22
CA LEU A 35 21.92 5.70 17.87
C LEU A 35 21.13 4.86 18.88
N ASP A 36 20.83 5.46 20.03
CA ASP A 36 20.05 4.82 21.11
C ASP A 36 18.67 5.45 21.36
N GLY A 37 18.34 6.52 20.62
CA GLY A 37 17.05 7.20 20.68
C GLY A 37 16.99 8.38 21.64
N ASN A 38 18.04 8.63 22.43
CA ASN A 38 18.10 9.75 23.37
C ASN A 38 18.77 11.01 22.78
N GLU A 39 19.22 10.97 21.52
CA GLU A 39 19.96 12.08 20.89
C GLU A 39 19.08 13.29 20.54
N GLY A 40 17.75 13.12 20.61
CA GLY A 40 16.76 14.17 20.44
C GLY A 40 16.24 14.37 19.01
N PRO A 41 15.28 15.29 18.81
CA PRO A 41 14.49 15.36 17.57
C PRO A 41 15.29 15.69 16.30
N SER A 42 16.43 16.38 16.40
CA SER A 42 17.25 16.73 15.23
C SER A 42 17.80 15.49 14.52
N TYR A 43 18.23 14.47 15.27
CA TYR A 43 18.70 13.19 14.74
C TYR A 43 17.55 12.44 14.06
N LEU A 44 16.40 12.33 14.72
CA LEU A 44 15.22 11.68 14.15
C LEU A 44 14.77 12.34 12.84
N ASN A 45 14.74 13.66 12.78
CA ASN A 45 14.42 14.38 11.54
C ASN A 45 15.41 14.03 10.42
N LYS A 46 16.71 13.99 10.75
CA LYS A 46 17.75 13.64 9.78
C LYS A 46 17.59 12.20 9.28
N LEU A 47 17.30 11.25 10.16
CA LEU A 47 17.05 9.85 9.78
C LEU A 47 15.87 9.73 8.81
N ILE A 48 14.75 10.42 9.08
CA ILE A 48 13.57 10.42 8.19
C ILE A 48 13.90 11.07 6.84
N GLU A 49 14.71 12.13 6.82
CA GLU A 49 15.26 12.68 5.58
C GLU A 49 16.12 11.67 4.83
N SER A 50 16.87 10.85 5.55
CA SER A 50 17.78 9.86 5.00
C SER A 50 17.13 8.67 4.30
N VAL A 51 15.85 8.41 4.59
CA VAL A 51 15.07 7.38 3.87
C VAL A 51 15.05 7.70 2.37
N LYS A 52 15.39 6.73 1.52
CA LYS A 52 15.34 6.80 0.06
C LYS A 52 14.76 5.50 -0.50
N LEU A 53 14.31 5.53 -1.74
CA LEU A 53 13.89 4.33 -2.48
C LEU A 53 15.13 3.67 -3.05
N LYS A 54 15.41 2.43 -2.64
CA LYS A 54 16.46 1.59 -3.23
C LYS A 54 15.99 0.14 -3.27
N GLU A 55 16.66 -0.62 -4.13
CA GLU A 55 16.42 -2.06 -4.33
C GLU A 55 17.04 -2.93 -3.23
N ASP A 56 17.95 -2.37 -2.42
CA ASP A 56 18.65 -3.09 -1.34
C ASP A 56 17.91 -2.96 0.00
N PHE A 57 17.44 -4.08 0.53
CA PHE A 57 16.58 -4.15 1.72
C PHE A 57 17.35 -4.13 3.04
N GLY A 58 18.60 -4.59 3.09
CA GLY A 58 19.32 -4.82 4.36
C GLY A 58 19.78 -3.51 5.02
N VAL A 59 20.31 -2.58 4.23
CA VAL A 59 20.81 -1.29 4.75
C VAL A 59 19.67 -0.44 5.33
N TYR A 60 18.48 -0.50 4.73
CA TYR A 60 17.33 0.25 5.23
C TYR A 60 16.69 -0.35 6.48
N GLU A 61 16.89 -1.65 6.76
CA GLU A 61 16.49 -2.25 8.03
C GLU A 61 17.20 -1.56 9.21
N SER A 62 18.52 -1.31 9.10
CA SER A 62 19.27 -0.58 10.12
C SER A 62 18.74 0.84 10.34
N LEU A 63 18.37 1.54 9.27
CA LEU A 63 17.77 2.87 9.34
C LEU A 63 16.40 2.84 10.04
N TYR A 64 15.56 1.87 9.70
CA TYR A 64 14.25 1.72 10.32
C TYR A 64 14.37 1.40 11.81
N ASN A 65 15.30 0.51 12.18
CA ASN A 65 15.57 0.20 13.59
C ASN A 65 16.08 1.44 14.34
N ALA A 66 16.97 2.23 13.75
CA ALA A 66 17.46 3.46 14.37
C ALA A 66 16.34 4.51 14.57
N ILE A 67 15.40 4.64 13.64
CA ILE A 67 14.25 5.54 13.81
C ILE A 67 13.38 5.06 14.98
N TRP A 68 13.08 3.77 15.04
CA TRP A 68 12.23 3.20 16.09
C TRP A 68 12.94 2.99 17.44
N ALA A 69 14.24 3.30 17.54
CA ALA A 69 14.94 3.41 18.82
C ALA A 69 14.54 4.68 19.60
N PHE A 70 14.09 5.74 18.91
CA PHE A 70 13.57 6.95 19.54
C PHE A 70 12.24 6.68 20.26
N PRO A 71 11.86 7.53 21.25
CA PRO A 71 10.56 7.43 21.91
C PRO A 71 9.41 7.28 20.89
N PRO A 72 8.63 6.19 20.93
CA PRO A 72 7.69 5.87 19.84
C PRO A 72 6.66 6.98 19.54
N THR A 73 6.19 7.69 20.57
CA THR A 73 5.27 8.82 20.41
C THR A 73 5.92 10.01 19.68
N LEU A 74 7.20 10.30 19.96
CA LEU A 74 7.98 11.31 19.23
C LEU A 74 8.15 10.92 17.76
N VAL A 75 8.38 9.63 17.50
CA VAL A 75 8.44 9.09 16.13
C VAL A 75 7.11 9.35 15.43
N ALA A 76 5.99 8.91 16.00
CA ALA A 76 4.67 9.07 15.39
C ALA A 76 4.31 10.54 15.10
N GLN A 77 4.62 11.46 16.02
CA GLN A 77 4.46 12.90 15.80
C GLN A 77 5.33 13.38 14.63
N THR A 78 6.62 13.03 14.63
CA THR A 78 7.54 13.47 13.59
C THR A 78 7.14 12.91 12.21
N LEU A 79 6.66 11.68 12.15
CA LEU A 79 6.09 11.06 10.95
C LEU A 79 4.88 11.83 10.44
N ALA A 80 3.93 12.18 11.30
CA ALA A 80 2.79 13.00 10.93
C ALA A 80 3.22 14.35 10.37
N LYS A 81 4.11 15.06 11.08
CA LYS A 81 4.63 16.36 10.67
C LYS A 81 5.29 16.32 9.30
N ARG A 82 6.06 15.26 9.02
CA ARG A 82 6.89 15.14 7.81
C ARG A 82 6.18 14.46 6.65
N LEU A 83 5.06 13.77 6.88
CA LEU A 83 4.32 13.06 5.84
C LEU A 83 4.06 13.89 4.56
N PRO A 84 3.65 15.17 4.61
CA PRO A 84 3.40 15.93 3.39
C PRO A 84 4.64 16.11 2.51
N GLU A 85 5.78 16.47 3.11
CA GLU A 85 7.05 16.67 2.40
C GLU A 85 7.66 15.34 1.97
N PHE A 86 7.59 14.35 2.86
CA PHE A 86 8.03 12.99 2.59
C PHE A 86 7.30 12.40 1.38
N GLN A 87 5.97 12.59 1.30
CA GLN A 87 5.17 12.13 0.16
C GLN A 87 5.52 12.86 -1.13
N LYS A 88 5.84 14.16 -1.09
CA LYS A 88 6.29 14.91 -2.27
C LYS A 88 7.64 14.40 -2.79
N ARG A 89 8.56 14.08 -1.88
CA ARG A 89 9.91 13.59 -2.21
C ARG A 89 9.90 12.16 -2.71
N MET A 90 9.18 11.29 -2.01
CA MET A 90 9.21 9.86 -2.27
C MET A 90 8.22 9.45 -3.35
N GLY A 91 7.07 10.13 -3.49
CA GLY A 91 6.03 9.70 -4.42
C GLY A 91 5.22 8.51 -3.91
N LYS A 92 4.56 7.77 -4.81
CA LYS A 92 3.62 6.69 -4.46
C LYS A 92 4.29 5.32 -4.55
N TYR A 93 5.24 5.06 -3.66
CA TYR A 93 5.93 3.76 -3.61
C TYR A 93 5.56 3.01 -2.34
N ASP A 94 5.32 1.72 -2.47
CA ASP A 94 4.76 0.87 -1.42
C ASP A 94 5.71 0.71 -0.21
N GLN A 95 7.02 0.88 -0.44
CA GLN A 95 8.02 0.84 0.64
C GLN A 95 7.85 1.97 1.66
N VAL A 96 7.35 3.14 1.23
CA VAL A 96 7.11 4.31 2.10
C VAL A 96 6.06 4.00 3.15
N PHE A 97 5.02 3.25 2.77
CA PHE A 97 3.95 2.81 3.66
C PHE A 97 4.47 1.94 4.81
N ARG A 98 5.41 1.01 4.53
CA ARG A 98 5.89 0.03 5.52
C ARG A 98 6.49 0.68 6.76
N PHE A 99 7.13 1.82 6.57
CA PHE A 99 7.72 2.60 7.63
C PHE A 99 6.69 3.16 8.63
N TYR A 100 5.45 3.36 8.19
CA TYR A 100 4.37 3.92 8.99
C TYR A 100 3.47 2.85 9.63
N ILE A 101 3.61 1.56 9.29
CA ILE A 101 2.76 0.46 9.78
C ILE A 101 2.57 0.46 11.32
N PRO A 102 3.59 0.70 12.15
CA PRO A 102 3.39 0.69 13.60
C PRO A 102 2.39 1.75 14.09
N VAL A 103 2.22 2.86 13.35
CA VAL A 103 1.32 3.95 13.71
C VAL A 103 -0.15 3.52 13.67
N SER A 104 -0.57 2.79 12.62
CA SER A 104 -1.98 2.38 12.48
C SER A 104 -2.36 1.26 13.45
N ASN A 105 -1.38 0.44 13.88
CA ASN A 105 -1.59 -0.75 14.70
C ASN A 105 -1.49 -0.51 16.22
N ASN A 106 -1.13 0.69 16.66
CA ASN A 106 -0.97 1.03 18.07
C ASN A 106 -1.72 2.33 18.40
N ASP A 107 -2.69 2.26 19.31
CA ASP A 107 -3.55 3.40 19.66
C ASP A 107 -2.79 4.60 20.23
N GLU A 108 -1.72 4.37 20.99
CA GLU A 108 -0.89 5.45 21.54
C GLU A 108 -0.18 6.21 20.42
N LEU A 109 0.42 5.47 19.48
CA LEU A 109 1.09 6.05 18.32
C LEU A 109 0.11 6.73 17.37
N LEU A 110 -1.04 6.11 17.14
CA LEU A 110 -2.12 6.68 16.35
C LEU A 110 -2.56 8.03 16.93
N ASN A 111 -2.80 8.11 18.24
CA ASN A 111 -3.22 9.36 18.86
C ASN A 111 -2.11 10.42 18.76
N ALA A 112 -0.85 10.06 19.00
CA ALA A 112 0.28 10.98 18.85
C ALA A 112 0.42 11.50 17.41
N PHE A 113 0.25 10.63 16.41
CA PHE A 113 0.22 11.00 14.98
C PHE A 113 -0.93 11.96 14.68
N LEU A 114 -2.13 11.68 15.20
CA LEU A 114 -3.32 12.49 14.95
C LEU A 114 -3.25 13.88 15.59
N GLU A 115 -2.69 14.01 16.79
CA GLU A 115 -2.49 15.30 17.44
C GLU A 115 -1.63 16.22 16.58
N GLU A 116 -0.53 15.71 16.03
CA GLU A 116 0.31 16.48 15.12
C GLU A 116 -0.39 16.75 13.79
N ALA A 117 -1.14 15.78 13.24
CA ALA A 117 -1.88 15.94 12.00
C ALA A 117 -2.95 17.05 12.05
N LYS A 118 -3.41 17.47 13.24
CA LYS A 118 -4.30 18.63 13.40
C LYS A 118 -3.63 19.94 12.97
N GLN A 119 -2.30 20.00 13.01
CA GLN A 119 -1.52 21.18 12.65
C GLN A 119 -1.28 21.32 11.15
N TRP A 120 -1.65 20.31 10.35
CA TRP A 120 -1.50 20.38 8.90
C TRP A 120 -2.32 21.53 8.31
N THR A 121 -1.66 22.32 7.47
CA THR A 121 -2.33 23.24 6.56
C THR A 121 -3.26 22.48 5.60
N ALA A 122 -4.18 23.20 4.95
CA ALA A 122 -5.09 22.59 3.98
C ALA A 122 -4.37 21.86 2.82
N ALA A 123 -3.22 22.38 2.39
CA ALA A 123 -2.42 21.79 1.32
C ALA A 123 -1.70 20.51 1.78
N GLU A 124 -1.12 20.53 2.98
CA GLU A 124 -0.48 19.37 3.60
C GLU A 124 -1.50 18.27 3.86
N ARG A 125 -2.64 18.62 4.47
CA ARG A 125 -3.73 17.69 4.74
C ARG A 125 -4.23 17.01 3.46
N ARG A 126 -4.34 17.75 2.35
CA ARG A 126 -4.71 17.16 1.05
C ARG A 126 -3.68 16.14 0.58
N THR A 127 -2.40 16.48 0.68
CA THR A 127 -1.28 15.61 0.27
C THR A 127 -1.24 14.35 1.11
N SER A 128 -1.23 14.49 2.44
CA SER A 128 -1.21 13.38 3.40
C SER A 128 -2.43 12.47 3.21
N ILE A 129 -3.64 13.01 3.16
CA ILE A 129 -4.85 12.19 2.96
C ILE A 129 -4.81 11.43 1.62
N SER A 130 -4.21 12.01 0.58
CA SER A 130 -4.04 11.28 -0.68
C SER A 130 -3.06 10.11 -0.57
N ALA A 131 -2.06 10.18 0.32
CA ALA A 131 -1.16 9.06 0.61
C ALA A 131 -1.86 7.99 1.43
N LEU A 132 -2.47 8.39 2.55
CA LEU A 132 -3.21 7.52 3.46
C LEU A 132 -4.33 6.74 2.75
N LYS A 133 -5.00 7.36 1.77
CA LYS A 133 -6.00 6.67 0.93
C LYS A 133 -5.44 5.59 0.01
N ASN A 134 -4.19 5.71 -0.43
CA ASN A 134 -3.57 4.62 -1.19
C ASN A 134 -3.14 3.52 -0.22
N TRP A 135 -2.57 3.90 0.93
CA TRP A 135 -2.18 2.95 1.98
C TRP A 135 -3.37 2.16 2.52
N SER A 136 -4.55 2.77 2.60
CA SER A 136 -5.78 2.07 3.00
C SER A 136 -6.27 1.04 1.99
N ILE A 137 -5.73 1.01 0.77
CA ILE A 137 -5.97 -0.06 -0.21
C ILE A 137 -5.07 -1.25 0.10
N GLU A 138 -3.83 -0.99 0.53
CA GLU A 138 -2.84 -2.02 0.88
C GLU A 138 -3.12 -2.65 2.25
N ASP A 139 -3.56 -1.84 3.23
CA ASP A 139 -3.81 -2.29 4.61
C ASP A 139 -5.01 -1.56 5.19
N GLU A 140 -5.98 -2.34 5.67
CA GLU A 140 -7.25 -1.83 6.18
C GLU A 140 -7.13 -1.01 7.47
N GLU A 141 -6.05 -1.19 8.23
CA GLU A 141 -5.81 -0.46 9.48
C GLU A 141 -5.70 1.06 9.24
N TRP A 142 -5.34 1.48 8.03
CA TRP A 142 -5.31 2.89 7.65
C TRP A 142 -6.69 3.53 7.47
N GLU A 143 -7.77 2.76 7.31
CA GLU A 143 -9.12 3.32 7.33
C GLU A 143 -9.45 3.95 8.67
N LYS A 144 -9.00 3.36 9.78
CA LYS A 144 -9.17 3.92 11.13
C LYS A 144 -8.51 5.29 11.24
N VAL A 145 -7.33 5.46 10.64
CA VAL A 145 -6.62 6.74 10.59
C VAL A 145 -7.40 7.77 9.77
N LEU A 146 -7.89 7.37 8.59
CA LEU A 146 -8.68 8.22 7.72
C LEU A 146 -9.99 8.68 8.39
N GLU A 147 -10.67 7.78 9.08
CA GLU A 147 -11.88 8.06 9.86
C GLU A 147 -11.63 9.11 10.94
N LYS A 148 -10.59 8.92 11.77
CA LYS A 148 -10.20 9.90 12.80
C LYS A 148 -9.77 11.25 12.22
N LEU A 149 -9.32 11.30 10.97
CA LEU A 149 -9.02 12.54 10.23
C LEU A 149 -10.25 13.18 9.56
N GLY A 150 -11.45 12.63 9.78
CA GLY A 150 -12.72 13.14 9.26
C GLY A 150 -13.02 12.71 7.82
N LYS A 151 -12.46 11.59 7.36
CA LYS A 151 -12.84 10.98 6.09
C LYS A 151 -13.86 9.87 6.33
N PRO A 152 -14.88 9.74 5.48
CA PRO A 152 -15.84 8.67 5.63
C PRO A 152 -15.13 7.33 5.44
N ALA A 153 -15.50 6.36 6.27
CA ALA A 153 -15.18 4.96 6.07
C ALA A 153 -15.55 4.53 4.64
N ALA A 154 -14.82 3.56 4.11
CA ALA A 154 -15.24 2.93 2.87
C ALA A 154 -16.65 2.34 3.02
N LYS A 155 -17.52 2.57 2.04
CA LYS A 155 -18.81 1.87 2.00
C LYS A 155 -18.54 0.39 1.75
N ILE A 156 -18.83 -0.41 2.77
CA ILE A 156 -18.81 -1.86 2.72
C ILE A 156 -20.23 -2.28 2.36
N ASN A 157 -20.44 -2.73 1.12
CA ASN A 157 -21.68 -3.35 0.69
C ASN A 157 -21.28 -4.64 -0.03
N GLU A 158 -21.67 -5.79 0.48
CA GLU A 158 -21.40 -7.06 -0.18
C GLU A 158 -22.64 -7.48 -0.98
N GLU A 159 -22.51 -7.64 -2.28
CA GLU A 159 -23.62 -8.14 -3.09
C GLU A 159 -23.80 -9.65 -2.85
N PRO A 160 -25.05 -10.15 -2.80
CA PRO A 160 -25.33 -11.58 -2.68
C PRO A 160 -24.83 -12.33 -3.92
N ILE A 161 -24.55 -13.62 -3.74
CA ILE A 161 -24.14 -14.49 -4.86
C ILE A 161 -25.36 -14.72 -5.76
N PRO A 162 -25.25 -14.50 -7.09
CA PRO A 162 -26.40 -14.64 -7.97
C PRO A 162 -26.96 -16.07 -8.01
N GLU A 163 -28.29 -16.19 -7.90
CA GLU A 163 -28.97 -17.49 -7.89
C GLU A 163 -28.76 -18.31 -9.17
N HIS A 164 -28.54 -17.63 -10.30
CA HIS A 164 -28.35 -18.25 -11.60
C HIS A 164 -26.94 -18.81 -11.84
N TRP A 165 -25.98 -18.57 -10.94
CA TRP A 165 -24.63 -19.09 -11.09
C TRP A 165 -24.58 -20.61 -10.96
N ASP A 166 -23.61 -21.23 -11.63
CA ASP A 166 -23.27 -22.64 -11.45
C ASP A 166 -22.96 -22.94 -9.98
N GLU A 167 -23.41 -24.09 -9.49
CA GLU A 167 -23.28 -24.46 -8.08
C GLU A 167 -21.81 -24.54 -7.62
N ARG A 168 -20.91 -24.97 -8.52
CA ARG A 168 -19.47 -24.99 -8.22
C ARG A 168 -18.91 -23.58 -8.02
N TRP A 169 -19.41 -22.59 -8.76
CA TRP A 169 -18.98 -21.20 -8.60
C TRP A 169 -19.50 -20.59 -7.30
N LYS A 170 -20.76 -20.88 -6.95
CA LYS A 170 -21.34 -20.47 -5.67
C LYS A 170 -20.51 -20.99 -4.50
N ILE A 171 -20.29 -22.30 -4.44
CA ILE A 171 -19.51 -22.94 -3.38
C ILE A 171 -18.10 -22.32 -3.28
N ARG A 172 -17.40 -22.15 -4.42
CA ARG A 172 -16.07 -21.53 -4.44
C ARG A 172 -16.08 -20.13 -3.80
N LEU A 173 -17.00 -19.26 -4.20
CA LEU A 173 -17.04 -17.89 -3.68
C LEU A 173 -17.49 -17.85 -2.22
N GLU A 174 -18.46 -18.66 -1.81
CA GLU A 174 -18.89 -18.76 -0.41
C GLU A 174 -17.75 -19.20 0.51
N GLU A 175 -17.01 -20.24 0.13
CA GLU A 175 -15.86 -20.71 0.89
C GLU A 175 -14.77 -19.65 0.99
N ALA A 176 -14.54 -18.88 -0.07
CA ALA A 176 -13.59 -17.76 -0.03
C ALA A 176 -14.06 -16.62 0.88
N ARG A 177 -15.35 -16.24 0.84
CA ARG A 177 -15.91 -15.19 1.70
C ARG A 177 -15.86 -15.56 3.19
N LYS A 178 -15.93 -16.85 3.52
CA LYS A 178 -15.74 -17.37 4.89
C LYS A 178 -14.30 -17.24 5.39
N LYS A 179 -13.32 -17.15 4.49
CA LYS A 179 -11.91 -16.99 4.88
C LYS A 179 -11.62 -15.52 5.19
N GLU A 180 -10.83 -15.31 6.23
CA GLU A 180 -10.28 -14.00 6.56
C GLU A 180 -8.88 -13.83 5.96
N GLY A 181 -8.44 -12.58 5.85
CA GLY A 181 -7.10 -12.22 5.37
C GLY A 181 -7.07 -11.72 3.92
N GLU A 182 -5.93 -11.11 3.59
CA GLU A 182 -5.64 -10.37 2.34
C GLU A 182 -5.82 -11.18 1.04
N TYR A 183 -5.76 -12.51 1.12
CA TYR A 183 -5.81 -13.41 -0.03
C TYR A 183 -7.05 -14.32 -0.08
N SER A 184 -8.07 -14.05 0.73
CA SER A 184 -9.23 -14.95 0.86
C SER A 184 -9.94 -15.22 -0.49
N ILE A 185 -10.32 -14.17 -1.22
CA ILE A 185 -10.96 -14.25 -2.54
C ILE A 185 -9.93 -14.39 -3.66
N SER A 186 -8.81 -13.66 -3.61
CA SER A 186 -7.80 -13.74 -4.68
C SER A 186 -7.19 -15.14 -4.82
N SER A 187 -7.16 -15.94 -3.74
CA SER A 187 -6.77 -17.34 -3.80
C SER A 187 -7.69 -18.20 -4.68
N LEU A 188 -8.86 -17.75 -5.10
CA LEU A 188 -9.74 -18.51 -5.99
C LEU A 188 -9.18 -18.65 -7.40
N PHE A 189 -8.34 -17.73 -7.83
CA PHE A 189 -7.88 -17.58 -9.20
C PHE A 189 -6.40 -17.95 -9.33
N TRP A 190 -5.99 -18.34 -10.53
CA TRP A 190 -4.58 -18.49 -10.93
C TRP A 190 -3.80 -19.64 -10.26
N LYS A 191 -4.45 -20.42 -9.37
CA LYS A 191 -3.85 -21.54 -8.61
C LYS A 191 -3.18 -22.59 -9.47
N LYS A 192 -3.72 -22.84 -10.67
CA LYS A 192 -3.30 -23.95 -11.52
C LYS A 192 -2.31 -23.57 -12.62
N GLY A 193 -1.82 -22.32 -12.57
CA GLY A 193 -0.79 -21.83 -13.49
C GLY A 193 -1.25 -21.80 -14.95
N LYS A 194 -0.26 -21.70 -15.86
CA LYS A 194 -0.44 -21.45 -17.30
C LYS A 194 -1.49 -22.30 -18.01
N LYS A 195 -1.73 -23.53 -17.56
CA LYS A 195 -2.61 -24.49 -18.24
C LYS A 195 -4.09 -24.12 -18.16
N GLU A 196 -4.51 -23.40 -17.12
CA GLU A 196 -5.94 -23.15 -16.85
C GLU A 196 -6.26 -21.65 -16.67
N TRP A 197 -5.34 -20.73 -17.01
CA TRP A 197 -5.58 -19.29 -16.87
C TRP A 197 -6.79 -18.77 -17.65
N LEU A 198 -7.14 -19.39 -18.77
CA LEU A 198 -8.31 -19.00 -19.57
C LEU A 198 -9.62 -19.51 -18.94
N GLU A 199 -9.59 -20.62 -18.20
CA GLU A 199 -10.78 -21.23 -17.60
C GLU A 199 -11.33 -20.39 -16.44
N ASP A 200 -10.44 -19.68 -15.74
CA ASP A 200 -10.82 -18.81 -14.62
C ASP A 200 -11.41 -17.45 -15.08
N LEU A 201 -11.31 -17.08 -16.37
CA LEU A 201 -11.67 -15.73 -16.83
C LEU A 201 -13.16 -15.41 -16.72
N ASP A 202 -14.04 -16.35 -17.08
CA ASP A 202 -15.48 -16.13 -17.01
C ASP A 202 -15.94 -15.99 -15.55
N PHE A 203 -15.41 -16.84 -14.68
CA PHE A 203 -15.66 -16.74 -13.24
C PHE A 203 -15.08 -15.45 -12.65
N LEU A 204 -13.88 -15.04 -13.07
CA LEU A 204 -13.25 -13.80 -12.64
C LEU A 204 -14.09 -12.59 -13.02
N LEU A 205 -14.58 -12.49 -14.26
CA LEU A 205 -15.42 -11.37 -14.72
C LEU A 205 -16.73 -11.29 -13.93
N GLU A 206 -17.37 -12.43 -13.70
CA GLU A 206 -18.60 -12.51 -12.90
C GLU A 206 -18.34 -12.09 -11.44
N VAL A 207 -17.23 -12.53 -10.83
CA VAL A 207 -16.84 -12.09 -9.48
C VAL A 207 -16.52 -10.60 -9.46
N LEU A 208 -15.74 -10.08 -10.42
CA LEU A 208 -15.38 -8.66 -10.49
C LEU A 208 -16.60 -7.74 -10.71
N ALA A 209 -17.69 -8.25 -11.27
CA ALA A 209 -18.94 -7.51 -11.43
C ALA A 209 -19.73 -7.37 -10.12
N LEU A 210 -19.37 -8.12 -9.07
CA LEU A 210 -19.99 -8.02 -7.75
C LEU A 210 -19.33 -6.95 -6.88
N ASN A 211 -20.10 -6.36 -5.96
CA ASN A 211 -19.51 -5.64 -4.84
C ASN A 211 -18.97 -6.60 -3.78
N GLN A 212 -17.67 -6.51 -3.48
CA GLN A 212 -16.94 -7.48 -2.65
C GLN A 212 -17.05 -7.20 -1.14
N GLY A 213 -17.85 -6.21 -0.71
CA GLY A 213 -17.97 -5.86 0.69
C GLY A 213 -16.61 -5.51 1.31
N LYS A 214 -16.24 -6.22 2.37
CA LYS A 214 -14.97 -6.01 3.10
C LYS A 214 -13.74 -6.37 2.25
N ASN A 215 -13.92 -7.24 1.24
CA ASN A 215 -12.85 -7.74 0.39
C ASN A 215 -12.58 -6.88 -0.85
N TRP A 216 -13.12 -5.66 -0.93
CA TRP A 216 -12.98 -4.78 -2.10
C TRP A 216 -11.53 -4.50 -2.50
N ARG A 217 -10.60 -4.49 -1.54
CA ARG A 217 -9.15 -4.33 -1.76
C ARG A 217 -8.56 -5.44 -2.61
N GLN A 218 -9.08 -6.65 -2.45
CA GLN A 218 -8.57 -7.83 -3.14
C GLN A 218 -8.84 -7.81 -4.65
N VAL A 219 -9.59 -6.84 -5.16
CA VAL A 219 -9.74 -6.64 -6.61
C VAL A 219 -8.40 -6.45 -7.29
N ASP A 220 -7.44 -5.78 -6.65
CA ASP A 220 -6.11 -5.61 -7.25
C ASP A 220 -5.35 -6.94 -7.29
N THR A 221 -5.39 -7.73 -6.20
CA THR A 221 -4.73 -9.03 -6.12
C THR A 221 -5.39 -10.09 -7.00
N MET A 222 -6.73 -10.07 -7.14
CA MET A 222 -7.51 -10.89 -8.08
C MET A 222 -7.08 -10.65 -9.53
N THR A 223 -6.83 -9.39 -9.91
CA THR A 223 -6.47 -9.03 -11.28
C THR A 223 -4.96 -8.99 -11.53
N ASN A 224 -4.13 -9.13 -10.51
CA ASN A 224 -2.68 -8.88 -10.62
C ASN A 224 -2.00 -9.77 -11.65
N ALA A 225 -2.41 -11.05 -11.72
CA ALA A 225 -1.92 -12.01 -12.70
C ALA A 225 -2.01 -11.50 -14.15
N LEU A 226 -3.12 -10.83 -14.49
CA LEU A 226 -3.39 -10.31 -15.83
C LEU A 226 -2.36 -9.25 -16.29
N TRP A 227 -1.77 -8.54 -15.33
CA TRP A 227 -0.82 -7.46 -15.60
C TRP A 227 0.64 -7.93 -15.63
N PHE A 228 0.91 -9.12 -15.09
CA PHE A 228 2.26 -9.64 -14.92
C PHE A 228 2.43 -10.97 -15.66
N PHE A 229 2.18 -12.09 -14.98
CA PHE A 229 2.59 -13.41 -15.49
C PHE A 229 1.58 -14.01 -16.49
N ALA A 230 0.29 -13.65 -16.40
CA ALA A 230 -0.75 -14.08 -17.34
C ALA A 230 -0.97 -13.08 -18.49
N HIS A 231 -0.17 -12.01 -18.55
CA HIS A 231 -0.37 -10.90 -19.48
C HIS A 231 -0.37 -11.30 -20.95
N LYS A 232 0.51 -12.20 -21.38
CA LYS A 232 0.55 -12.60 -22.80
C LYS A 232 -0.54 -13.61 -23.20
N ILE A 233 -1.14 -14.30 -22.23
CA ILE A 233 -2.01 -15.45 -22.49
C ILE A 233 -3.47 -15.10 -22.21
N ALA A 234 -3.76 -14.64 -20.99
CA ALA A 234 -5.13 -14.44 -20.53
C ALA A 234 -5.60 -12.99 -20.70
N TYR A 235 -4.71 -12.01 -20.63
CA TYR A 235 -5.09 -10.60 -20.66
C TYR A 235 -5.80 -10.18 -21.97
N PRO A 236 -5.34 -10.55 -23.18
CA PRO A 236 -6.05 -10.18 -24.40
C PRO A 236 -7.49 -10.71 -24.42
N THR A 237 -7.68 -11.97 -24.02
CA THR A 237 -9.00 -12.60 -23.92
C THR A 237 -9.85 -11.98 -22.82
N PHE A 238 -9.26 -11.58 -21.70
CA PHE A 238 -9.95 -10.84 -20.64
C PHE A 238 -10.51 -9.51 -21.17
N VAL A 239 -9.69 -8.73 -21.90
CA VAL A 239 -10.12 -7.47 -22.50
C VAL A 239 -11.24 -7.69 -23.51
N GLU A 240 -11.09 -8.69 -24.39
CA GLU A 240 -12.12 -9.04 -25.38
C GLU A 240 -13.45 -9.41 -24.71
N LYS A 241 -13.43 -10.34 -23.74
CA LYS A 241 -14.62 -10.73 -22.99
C LYS A 241 -15.25 -9.55 -22.27
N LEU A 242 -14.46 -8.68 -21.65
CA LEU A 242 -14.95 -7.49 -20.96
C LEU A 242 -15.59 -6.47 -21.93
N ARG A 243 -15.10 -6.35 -23.17
CA ARG A 243 -15.74 -5.52 -24.21
C ARG A 243 -17.12 -6.06 -24.64
N LEU A 244 -17.29 -7.38 -24.61
CA LEU A 244 -18.54 -8.05 -25.01
C LEU A 244 -19.61 -8.10 -23.92
N LEU A 245 -19.27 -7.75 -22.68
CA LEU A 245 -20.23 -7.72 -21.57
C LEU A 245 -21.28 -6.61 -21.75
N PRO A 246 -22.49 -6.76 -21.19
CA PRO A 246 -23.43 -5.67 -21.06
C PRO A 246 -22.79 -4.45 -20.36
N ASN A 247 -23.10 -3.24 -20.85
CA ASN A 247 -22.51 -2.00 -20.37
C ASN A 247 -22.57 -1.86 -18.84
N GLU A 248 -23.68 -2.27 -18.21
CA GLU A 248 -23.83 -2.25 -16.75
C GLU A 248 -22.75 -3.08 -16.03
N LYS A 249 -22.49 -4.32 -16.48
CA LYS A 249 -21.44 -5.19 -15.92
C LYS A 249 -20.05 -4.61 -16.19
N GLN A 250 -19.82 -4.10 -17.38
CA GLN A 250 -18.54 -3.49 -17.75
C GLN A 250 -18.22 -2.29 -16.84
N VAL A 251 -19.17 -1.37 -16.65
CA VAL A 251 -19.02 -0.22 -15.76
C VAL A 251 -18.73 -0.65 -14.32
N LYS A 252 -19.47 -1.64 -13.79
CA LYS A 252 -19.21 -2.17 -12.43
C LYS A 252 -17.78 -2.71 -12.27
N ILE A 253 -17.31 -3.53 -13.21
CA ILE A 253 -15.95 -4.10 -13.19
C ILE A 253 -14.91 -2.97 -13.23
N LEU A 254 -15.09 -2.00 -14.13
CA LEU A 254 -14.18 -0.88 -14.28
C LEU A 254 -14.12 -0.01 -13.02
N ASP A 255 -15.26 0.27 -12.38
CA ASP A 255 -15.32 1.04 -11.14
C ASP A 255 -14.66 0.29 -9.96
N ASN A 256 -14.85 -1.02 -9.87
CA ASN A 256 -14.18 -1.85 -8.88
C ASN A 256 -12.64 -1.82 -9.06
N ILE A 257 -12.15 -1.94 -10.29
CA ILE A 257 -10.71 -1.82 -10.59
C ILE A 257 -10.21 -0.40 -10.30
N LYS A 258 -10.96 0.63 -10.68
CA LYS A 258 -10.61 2.05 -10.45
C LYS A 258 -10.47 2.39 -8.98
N ARG A 259 -11.29 1.77 -8.13
CA ARG A 259 -11.30 1.96 -6.67
C ARG A 259 -9.97 1.56 -6.05
N VAL A 260 -9.37 0.46 -6.50
CA VAL A 260 -8.11 -0.08 -5.97
C VAL A 260 -6.89 0.38 -6.77
N ASN A 261 -7.02 0.60 -8.09
CA ASN A 261 -5.88 0.92 -8.93
C ASN A 261 -6.27 1.77 -10.16
N LYS A 262 -6.10 3.08 -10.01
CA LYS A 262 -6.42 4.06 -11.06
C LYS A 262 -5.58 3.89 -12.33
N ARG A 263 -4.36 3.37 -12.23
CA ARG A 263 -3.47 3.17 -13.37
C ARG A 263 -3.95 1.99 -14.22
N LYS A 264 -4.20 0.84 -13.57
CA LYS A 264 -4.78 -0.36 -14.23
C LYS A 264 -6.13 -0.01 -14.85
N PHE A 265 -6.99 0.73 -14.14
CA PHE A 265 -8.25 1.23 -14.70
C PHE A 265 -8.05 2.09 -15.96
N LYS A 266 -7.15 3.08 -15.92
CA LYS A 266 -6.92 3.98 -17.06
C LYS A 266 -6.49 3.18 -18.30
N GLN A 267 -5.52 2.28 -18.13
CA GLN A 267 -5.05 1.41 -19.20
C GLN A 267 -6.19 0.55 -19.77
N LEU A 268 -6.93 -0.16 -18.90
CA LEU A 268 -8.01 -1.03 -19.33
C LEU A 268 -9.14 -0.25 -20.03
N ASN A 269 -9.48 0.94 -19.52
CA ASN A 269 -10.51 1.79 -20.10
C ASN A 269 -10.12 2.35 -21.48
N GLU A 270 -8.85 2.69 -21.68
CA GLU A 270 -8.31 3.07 -22.99
C GLU A 270 -8.35 1.90 -23.97
N GLU A 271 -8.01 0.69 -23.52
CA GLU A 271 -8.07 -0.49 -24.38
C GLU A 271 -9.51 -0.89 -24.73
N ILE A 272 -10.48 -0.68 -23.84
CA ILE A 272 -11.89 -1.00 -24.11
C ILE A 272 -12.56 0.01 -25.05
N ASN A 273 -12.30 1.30 -24.84
CA ASN A 273 -13.03 2.39 -25.52
C ASN A 273 -12.22 3.10 -26.63
N GLY A 274 -10.92 2.84 -26.73
CA GLY A 274 -10.00 3.48 -27.67
C GLY A 274 -9.71 2.65 -28.92
N GLY A 275 -10.55 1.66 -29.22
CA GLY A 275 -10.52 0.86 -30.45
C GLY A 275 -11.59 1.29 -31.44
#